data_AF-A0A5A7RU20-F1
#
_entry.id   AF-A0A5A7RU20-F1
#
_cell.length_a   1.000
_cell.length_b   1.000
_cell.length_c   1.000
_cell.angle_alpha   90.00
_cell.angle_beta   90.00
_cell.angle_gamma   90.00
#
_symmetry.space_group_name_H-M   'P 1'
#
loop_
_entity.id
_entity.type
_entity.pdbx_description
1 polymer ?
#
loop_
_entity_poly.entity_id
_entity_poly.type
_entity_poly.pdbx_seq_one_letter_code
_entity_poly.pdbx_strand_id
1 'polypeptide(L)'
;MEKGTVALIAVSFMLLPSLFPSGIVLENRKFAESGSHGLPDGQNITVVVDIIRARAMTLDENEPRIYFKVYIDGEDVVAHPSYYKGKDVWIEEPVARKEIPYDPEGEVNIQIQMWEKKTFLSKICDISRGEGKFHAGKTINLTYYLKRGNWTGDDYLGDGNGYGHCSGFEDGNEKENDCEIWFEIYEEGEGWGGDHLTYWEKENVYHLDPFKNYSGVDFNGDGIPIEWEDKYGFDPFSDENISAEDPDNDGLSNFEEYETSKWLSDPFARDIFLEVDGMEGKYPWSKPYMLPKESQYLLCNAFARHNITLHVDDGCMGGGGELIPYRDLLTGNGMGDARTRYFLHWNHHNWRLGVFHYAIISSQIDFSRPVGGCAFDIDSFAIGAQYVRNWAWAFYLQGSNYQRAFASVVMHELGHTLGLNRFGGIDNMDTRFPWNKGFWEWGNYRSCMNYRYVYKLVDYSDGDDSDHDQNDWEIINLARINWAT
;
A
#
# COMPACT_ATOMS: atom_id res chain seq x y z
N MET A 1 -2.98 -4.74 -73.08
CA MET A 1 -2.79 -5.86 -72.14
C MET A 1 -2.58 -5.24 -70.78
N GLU A 2 -3.68 -5.12 -70.04
CA GLU A 2 -3.91 -5.82 -68.76
C GLU A 2 -3.18 -5.13 -67.60
N LYS A 3 -3.90 -4.31 -66.82
CA LYS A 3 -4.71 -4.64 -65.62
C LYS A 3 -3.83 -4.92 -64.39
N GLY A 4 -3.98 -4.06 -63.38
CA GLY A 4 -3.47 -4.25 -62.02
C GLY A 4 -4.03 -3.17 -61.10
N THR A 5 -4.82 -3.59 -60.13
CA THR A 5 -5.86 -2.85 -59.39
C THR A 5 -5.34 -2.33 -58.03
N VAL A 6 -5.71 -1.08 -57.69
CA VAL A 6 -6.11 -0.48 -56.38
C VAL A 6 -5.34 -0.85 -55.10
N ALA A 7 -4.87 0.19 -54.40
CA ALA A 7 -5.06 0.32 -52.94
C ALA A 7 -5.25 1.82 -52.61
N LEU A 8 -6.47 2.19 -52.20
CA LEU A 8 -6.85 3.53 -51.76
C LEU A 8 -6.73 3.55 -50.23
N ILE A 9 -5.82 4.35 -49.69
CA ILE A 9 -5.68 4.54 -48.23
C ILE A 9 -6.61 5.68 -47.82
N ALA A 10 -7.70 5.32 -47.14
CA ALA A 10 -8.63 6.27 -46.53
C ALA A 10 -8.03 6.76 -45.20
N VAL A 11 -7.72 8.04 -45.14
CA VAL A 11 -7.38 8.78 -43.91
C VAL A 11 -8.70 9.13 -43.23
N SER A 12 -8.98 8.51 -42.08
CA SER A 12 -10.16 8.82 -41.26
C SER A 12 -9.76 9.77 -40.13
N PHE A 13 -10.17 11.03 -40.27
CA PHE A 13 -10.24 11.99 -39.17
C PHE A 13 -11.45 11.62 -38.32
N MET A 14 -11.24 11.11 -37.10
CA MET A 14 -12.30 11.05 -36.10
C MET A 14 -12.23 12.29 -35.21
N LEU A 15 -13.18 13.19 -35.45
CA LEU A 15 -13.58 14.26 -34.56
C LEU A 15 -14.33 13.64 -33.37
N LEU A 16 -13.81 13.88 -32.16
CA LEU A 16 -14.49 13.61 -30.89
C LEU A 16 -15.73 14.51 -30.77
N PRO A 17 -16.93 13.95 -30.53
CA PRO A 17 -18.06 14.73 -30.04
C PRO A 17 -18.00 14.82 -28.52
N SER A 18 -17.77 16.03 -28.02
CA SER A 18 -18.12 16.46 -26.67
C SER A 18 -19.63 16.28 -26.45
N LEU A 19 -20.02 15.46 -25.48
CA LEU A 19 -21.40 15.38 -24.97
C LEU A 19 -21.38 15.70 -23.48
N PHE A 20 -21.76 16.94 -23.18
CA PHE A 20 -22.21 17.36 -21.85
C PHE A 20 -23.43 16.50 -21.43
N PRO A 21 -23.55 16.07 -20.17
CA PRO A 21 -24.82 15.61 -19.65
C PRO A 21 -25.75 16.82 -19.54
N SER A 22 -26.74 16.86 -20.42
CA SER A 22 -27.93 17.68 -20.29
C SER A 22 -28.65 17.33 -18.99
N GLY A 23 -28.90 18.34 -18.15
CA GLY A 23 -29.65 18.20 -16.91
C GLY A 23 -30.97 17.47 -17.09
N ILE A 24 -31.15 16.42 -16.30
CA ILE A 24 -32.44 15.77 -16.11
C ILE A 24 -33.13 16.49 -14.97
N VAL A 25 -34.18 17.23 -15.30
CA VAL A 25 -35.17 17.70 -14.33
C VAL A 25 -35.93 16.48 -13.84
N LEU A 26 -35.71 16.07 -12.59
CA LEU A 26 -36.52 15.06 -11.92
C LEU A 26 -37.89 15.65 -11.59
N GLU A 27 -38.88 15.22 -12.35
CA GLU A 27 -40.29 15.53 -12.14
C GLU A 27 -40.80 14.72 -10.94
N ASN A 28 -41.28 15.43 -9.90
CA ASN A 28 -41.91 14.87 -8.70
C ASN A 28 -42.98 13.82 -9.05
N ARG A 29 -42.65 12.53 -8.90
CA ARG A 29 -43.63 11.45 -8.87
C ARG A 29 -43.81 10.98 -7.43
N LYS A 30 -45.08 11.04 -7.02
CA LYS A 30 -45.61 10.57 -5.73
C LYS A 30 -45.12 9.15 -5.42
N PHE A 31 -44.58 9.00 -4.21
CA PHE A 31 -44.38 7.73 -3.53
C PHE A 31 -45.64 6.86 -3.64
N ALA A 32 -45.51 5.74 -4.34
CA ALA A 32 -46.40 4.61 -4.18
C ALA A 32 -45.74 3.70 -3.14
N GLU A 33 -46.48 3.38 -2.08
CA GLU A 33 -46.10 2.37 -1.08
C GLU A 33 -45.75 1.06 -1.80
N SER A 34 -44.46 0.71 -1.85
CA SER A 34 -44.00 -0.64 -2.16
C SER A 34 -43.76 -1.35 -0.84
N GLY A 35 -44.55 -2.40 -0.60
CA GLY A 35 -44.40 -3.26 0.57
C GLY A 35 -43.01 -3.88 0.63
N SER A 36 -42.62 -4.24 1.85
CA SER A 36 -41.46 -5.07 2.17
C SER A 36 -41.41 -6.29 1.25
N HIS A 37 -40.58 -6.22 0.24
CA HIS A 37 -40.04 -7.41 -0.36
C HIS A 37 -38.76 -7.62 0.40
N GLY A 38 -38.81 -8.30 1.55
CA GLY A 38 -37.60 -8.97 2.02
C GLY A 38 -37.19 -10.00 0.96
N LEU A 39 -35.93 -10.44 0.98
CA LEU A 39 -35.50 -11.61 0.21
C LEU A 39 -36.57 -12.71 0.39
N PRO A 40 -37.10 -13.31 -0.68
CA PRO A 40 -38.15 -14.32 -0.55
C PRO A 40 -37.64 -15.42 0.38
N ASP A 41 -38.36 -15.64 1.48
CA ASP A 41 -38.11 -16.64 2.52
C ASP A 41 -37.44 -17.90 1.93
N GLY A 42 -36.16 -18.15 2.28
CA GLY A 42 -35.42 -19.35 1.91
C GLY A 42 -34.39 -19.23 0.77
N GLN A 43 -33.99 -18.03 0.35
CA GLN A 43 -32.82 -17.86 -0.52
C GLN A 43 -31.49 -17.94 0.25
N ASN A 44 -30.50 -18.62 -0.34
CA ASN A 44 -29.14 -18.63 0.15
C ASN A 44 -28.39 -17.39 -0.36
N ILE A 45 -27.45 -16.90 0.44
CA ILE A 45 -26.42 -15.97 0.01
C ILE A 45 -25.09 -16.69 -0.09
N THR A 46 -24.18 -16.18 -0.90
CA THR A 46 -22.79 -16.63 -0.93
C THR A 46 -21.94 -15.64 -0.16
N VAL A 47 -21.33 -16.10 0.94
CA VAL A 47 -20.27 -15.34 1.59
C VAL A 47 -18.97 -15.60 0.83
N VAL A 48 -18.31 -14.52 0.42
CA VAL A 48 -17.06 -14.54 -0.31
C VAL A 48 -15.96 -14.00 0.60
N VAL A 49 -14.84 -14.73 0.67
CA VAL A 49 -13.62 -14.27 1.33
C VAL A 49 -12.59 -14.09 0.23
N ASP A 50 -12.30 -12.83 -0.07
CA ASP A 50 -11.34 -12.42 -1.08
C ASP A 50 -10.06 -11.97 -0.40
N ILE A 51 -8.96 -12.69 -0.60
CA ILE A 51 -7.65 -12.26 -0.09
C ILE A 51 -6.99 -11.59 -1.28
N ILE A 52 -6.75 -10.28 -1.20
CA ILE A 52 -6.34 -9.45 -2.33
C ILE A 52 -4.82 -9.45 -2.49
N ARG A 53 -4.10 -9.38 -1.36
CA ARG A 53 -2.63 -9.32 -1.34
C ARG A 53 -2.07 -10.08 -0.15
N ALA A 54 -0.89 -10.67 -0.32
CA ALA A 54 -0.13 -11.24 0.78
C ALA A 54 1.37 -10.94 0.64
N ARG A 55 2.01 -10.48 1.74
CA ARG A 55 3.47 -10.33 1.81
C ARG A 55 4.09 -11.28 2.80
N ALA A 56 5.25 -11.80 2.44
CA ALA A 56 6.12 -12.59 3.30
C ALA A 56 7.18 -11.67 3.92
N MET A 57 7.13 -11.49 5.24
CA MET A 57 7.96 -10.51 5.94
C MET A 57 9.25 -11.14 6.48
N THR A 58 9.14 -12.26 7.21
CA THR A 58 10.29 -12.92 7.86
C THR A 58 10.57 -14.33 7.35
N LEU A 59 9.95 -14.74 6.25
CA LEU A 59 10.21 -16.05 5.64
C LEU A 59 11.65 -16.14 5.08
N ASP A 60 12.31 -17.26 5.38
CA ASP A 60 13.71 -17.51 4.99
C ASP A 60 13.91 -17.69 3.47
N GLU A 61 12.87 -18.06 2.73
CA GLU A 61 12.98 -18.33 1.29
C GLU A 61 12.94 -17.05 0.46
N ASN A 62 13.80 -16.97 -0.56
CA ASN A 62 13.80 -15.84 -1.49
C ASN A 62 12.53 -15.80 -2.35
N GLU A 63 11.96 -16.95 -2.67
CA GLU A 63 10.74 -17.09 -3.45
C GLU A 63 9.81 -18.09 -2.76
N PRO A 64 9.20 -17.72 -1.62
CA PRO A 64 8.37 -18.63 -0.86
C PRO A 64 7.15 -19.03 -1.68
N ARG A 65 6.67 -20.25 -1.44
CA ARG A 65 5.42 -20.76 -2.02
C ARG A 65 4.36 -20.77 -0.93
N ILE A 66 3.30 -20.03 -1.12
CA ILE A 66 2.26 -19.84 -0.09
C ILE A 66 0.90 -20.30 -0.60
N TYR A 67 0.03 -20.70 0.32
CA TYR A 67 -1.35 -21.06 0.04
C TYR A 67 -2.22 -20.78 1.26
N PHE A 68 -3.54 -20.70 1.04
CA PHE A 68 -4.51 -20.37 2.08
C PHE A 68 -5.42 -21.55 2.40
N LYS A 69 -5.91 -21.56 3.62
CA LYS A 69 -7.09 -22.31 4.04
C LYS A 69 -8.06 -21.34 4.68
N VAL A 70 -9.33 -21.46 4.31
CA VAL A 70 -10.39 -20.66 4.90
C VAL A 70 -11.41 -21.61 5.48
N TYR A 71 -11.84 -21.32 6.70
CA TYR A 71 -12.90 -22.04 7.38
C TYR A 71 -14.10 -21.12 7.55
N ILE A 72 -15.27 -21.55 7.12
CA ILE A 72 -16.53 -20.80 7.31
C ILE A 72 -17.46 -21.69 8.14
N ASP A 73 -17.79 -21.23 9.34
CA ASP A 73 -18.47 -21.99 10.41
C ASP A 73 -17.80 -23.33 10.73
N GLY A 74 -16.46 -23.32 10.75
CA GLY A 74 -15.62 -24.47 11.08
C GLY A 74 -15.45 -25.50 9.96
N GLU A 75 -16.04 -25.27 8.79
CA GLU A 75 -15.85 -26.11 7.60
C GLU A 75 -14.73 -25.57 6.71
N ASP A 76 -13.75 -26.42 6.36
CA ASP A 76 -12.68 -26.07 5.39
C ASP A 76 -13.30 -25.94 3.99
N VAL A 77 -13.44 -24.71 3.50
CA VAL A 77 -14.08 -24.41 2.20
C VAL A 77 -13.08 -24.44 1.04
N VAL A 78 -11.77 -24.54 1.32
CA VAL A 78 -10.70 -24.56 0.31
C VAL A 78 -10.16 -25.98 0.14
N ALA A 79 -10.96 -26.85 -0.48
CA ALA A 79 -10.56 -28.26 -0.68
C ALA A 79 -9.30 -28.42 -1.56
N HIS A 80 -9.10 -27.53 -2.53
CA HIS A 80 -7.96 -27.56 -3.46
C HIS A 80 -7.30 -26.18 -3.51
N PRO A 81 -6.32 -25.89 -2.64
CA PRO A 81 -5.73 -24.57 -2.56
C PRO A 81 -4.86 -24.26 -3.78
N SER A 82 -4.98 -23.02 -4.26
CA SER A 82 -4.05 -22.41 -5.20
C SER A 82 -2.71 -22.11 -4.52
N TYR A 83 -1.62 -22.15 -5.28
CA TYR A 83 -0.27 -21.86 -4.78
C TYR A 83 0.27 -20.60 -5.43
N TYR A 84 0.67 -19.65 -4.60
CA TYR A 84 1.26 -18.39 -5.01
C TYR A 84 2.76 -18.41 -4.72
N LYS A 85 3.55 -17.71 -5.54
CA LYS A 85 5.01 -17.75 -5.45
C LYS A 85 5.57 -16.33 -5.44
N GLY A 86 6.37 -16.01 -4.43
CA GLY A 86 6.99 -14.70 -4.27
C GLY A 86 6.79 -14.15 -2.86
N LYS A 87 7.54 -13.10 -2.53
CA LYS A 87 7.46 -12.42 -1.23
C LYS A 87 6.33 -11.39 -1.15
N ASP A 88 5.74 -11.04 -2.28
CA ASP A 88 4.64 -10.10 -2.39
C ASP A 88 3.80 -10.61 -3.56
N VAL A 89 2.56 -11.01 -3.27
CA VAL A 89 1.66 -11.60 -4.26
C VAL A 89 0.33 -10.86 -4.23
N TRP A 90 -0.14 -10.52 -5.42
CA TRP A 90 -1.52 -10.08 -5.67
C TRP A 90 -2.32 -11.29 -6.14
N ILE A 91 -3.53 -11.43 -5.63
CA ILE A 91 -4.41 -12.56 -5.86
C ILE A 91 -5.62 -12.02 -6.62
N GLU A 92 -5.85 -12.57 -7.81
CA GLU A 92 -6.84 -12.02 -8.75
C GLU A 92 -8.26 -12.55 -8.52
N GLU A 93 -8.40 -13.66 -7.81
CA GLU A 93 -9.67 -14.37 -7.66
C GLU A 93 -9.92 -14.68 -6.18
N PRO A 94 -11.18 -14.56 -5.71
CA PRO A 94 -11.52 -14.85 -4.33
C PRO A 94 -11.12 -16.26 -3.90
N VAL A 95 -10.52 -16.35 -2.71
CA VAL A 95 -9.93 -17.59 -2.20
C VAL A 95 -11.00 -18.58 -1.76
N ALA A 96 -12.13 -18.09 -1.23
CA ALA A 96 -13.18 -18.93 -0.70
C ALA A 96 -14.58 -18.35 -0.95
N ARG A 97 -15.55 -19.25 -1.17
CA ARG A 97 -16.96 -18.94 -1.36
C ARG A 97 -17.79 -20.02 -0.66
N LYS A 98 -18.82 -19.64 0.08
CA LYS A 98 -19.76 -20.60 0.70
C LYS A 98 -21.18 -20.08 0.66
N GLU A 99 -22.09 -20.90 0.15
CA GLU A 99 -23.52 -20.65 0.28
C GLU A 99 -23.99 -20.95 1.70
N ILE A 100 -24.72 -20.00 2.28
CA ILE A 100 -25.36 -20.12 3.59
C ILE A 100 -26.81 -19.62 3.51
N PRO A 101 -27.71 -20.11 4.38
CA PRO A 101 -29.05 -19.54 4.51
C PRO A 101 -28.95 -18.08 4.93
N TYR A 102 -29.70 -17.20 4.27
CA TYR A 102 -29.74 -15.79 4.65
C TYR A 102 -30.52 -15.59 5.96
N ASP A 103 -29.90 -14.88 6.90
CA ASP A 103 -30.52 -14.37 8.13
C ASP A 103 -29.92 -12.98 8.40
N PRO A 104 -30.71 -11.89 8.37
CA PRO A 104 -30.21 -10.55 8.66
C PRO A 104 -29.57 -10.41 10.04
N GLU A 105 -29.97 -11.21 11.03
CA GLU A 105 -29.33 -11.20 12.36
C GLU A 105 -28.28 -12.31 12.51
N GLY A 106 -27.94 -12.96 11.39
CA GLY A 106 -26.99 -14.05 11.31
C GLY A 106 -25.54 -13.56 11.43
N GLU A 107 -24.73 -14.39 12.09
CA GLU A 107 -23.30 -14.21 12.26
C GLU A 107 -22.58 -15.40 11.63
N VAL A 108 -21.49 -15.12 10.92
CA VAL A 108 -20.67 -16.14 10.24
C VAL A 108 -19.28 -16.12 10.81
N ASN A 109 -18.80 -17.27 11.30
CA ASN A 109 -17.45 -17.38 11.82
C ASN A 109 -16.48 -17.70 10.67
N ILE A 110 -15.50 -16.84 10.46
CA ILE A 110 -14.50 -16.97 9.41
C ILE A 110 -13.12 -17.15 10.05
N GLN A 111 -12.37 -18.15 9.61
CA GLN A 111 -10.97 -18.32 9.99
C GLN A 111 -10.10 -18.38 8.75
N ILE A 112 -9.04 -17.58 8.73
CA ILE A 112 -8.09 -17.53 7.61
C ILE A 112 -6.73 -18.03 8.12
N GLN A 113 -6.15 -18.99 7.40
CA GLN A 113 -4.81 -19.50 7.66
C GLN A 113 -3.95 -19.36 6.40
N MET A 114 -2.74 -18.87 6.59
CA MET A 114 -1.71 -18.84 5.56
C MET A 114 -0.64 -19.90 5.84
N TRP A 115 -0.17 -20.57 4.79
CA TRP A 115 0.78 -21.65 4.90
C TRP A 115 1.92 -21.52 3.89
N GLU A 116 3.14 -21.74 4.36
CA GLU A 116 4.32 -21.88 3.53
C GLU A 116 4.50 -23.35 3.11
N LYS A 117 4.44 -23.60 1.80
CA LYS A 117 4.65 -24.93 1.21
C LYS A 117 6.15 -25.27 1.18
N LYS A 118 6.57 -26.17 2.05
CA LYS A 118 7.90 -26.81 1.99
C LYS A 118 7.85 -28.19 1.35
N THR A 119 9.03 -28.70 0.96
CA THR A 119 9.20 -30.03 0.36
C THR A 119 8.72 -31.17 1.24
N PHE A 120 8.95 -31.09 2.56
CA PHE A 120 8.62 -32.17 3.50
C PHE A 120 7.36 -31.88 4.32
N LEU A 121 7.36 -30.78 5.06
CA LEU A 121 6.25 -30.40 5.93
C LEU A 121 5.97 -28.91 5.76
N SER A 122 4.78 -28.57 5.28
CA SER A 122 4.32 -27.18 5.23
C SER A 122 4.33 -26.57 6.63
N LYS A 123 4.67 -25.28 6.72
CA LYS A 123 4.65 -24.51 7.95
C LYS A 123 3.49 -23.53 7.89
N ILE A 124 2.79 -23.33 9.00
CA ILE A 124 1.84 -22.23 9.13
C ILE A 124 2.63 -20.92 9.24
N CYS A 125 2.17 -19.88 8.54
CA CYS A 125 2.71 -18.53 8.64
C CYS A 125 1.96 -17.77 9.75
N ASP A 126 2.62 -16.80 10.33
CA ASP A 126 1.97 -15.88 11.26
C ASP A 126 1.32 -14.72 10.50
N ILE A 127 0.05 -14.46 10.78
CA ILE A 127 -0.76 -13.41 10.17
C ILE A 127 -1.74 -12.82 11.20
N SER A 128 -1.54 -13.07 12.50
CA SER A 128 -2.46 -12.68 13.56
C SER A 128 -1.75 -11.84 14.60
N ARG A 129 -2.49 -10.94 15.25
CA ARG A 129 -2.05 -10.22 16.45
C ARG A 129 -2.01 -11.08 17.72
N GLY A 130 -2.54 -12.31 17.67
CA GLY A 130 -2.62 -13.19 18.83
C GLY A 130 -1.30 -13.90 19.12
N GLU A 131 -0.78 -13.83 20.34
CA GLU A 131 0.45 -14.57 20.66
C GLU A 131 0.26 -16.10 20.67
N GLY A 132 1.12 -16.86 19.98
CA GLY A 132 1.18 -18.30 20.18
C GLY A 132 1.90 -19.13 19.12
N LYS A 133 2.71 -20.11 19.58
CA LYS A 133 3.47 -21.03 18.71
C LYS A 133 2.63 -21.99 17.86
N PHE A 134 1.32 -21.99 18.01
CA PHE A 134 0.39 -22.93 17.39
C PHE A 134 -0.69 -22.16 16.63
N HIS A 135 -1.53 -22.87 15.88
CA HIS A 135 -2.61 -22.30 15.05
C HIS A 135 -3.38 -21.14 15.67
N ALA A 136 -3.70 -21.20 16.97
CA ALA A 136 -4.50 -20.19 17.64
C ALA A 136 -3.86 -18.78 17.67
N GLY A 137 -2.53 -18.69 17.63
CA GLY A 137 -1.82 -17.40 17.55
C GLY A 137 -1.36 -17.03 16.14
N LYS A 138 -1.81 -17.75 15.11
CA LYS A 138 -1.35 -17.57 13.73
C LYS A 138 -2.48 -17.53 12.72
N THR A 139 -3.71 -17.66 13.21
CA THR A 139 -4.93 -17.76 12.42
C THR A 139 -5.73 -16.51 12.71
N ILE A 140 -6.22 -15.87 11.66
CA ILE A 140 -7.15 -14.75 11.81
C ILE A 140 -8.52 -15.34 12.13
N ASN A 141 -9.17 -14.84 13.18
CA ASN A 141 -10.52 -15.22 13.58
C ASN A 141 -11.43 -14.00 13.47
N LEU A 142 -12.47 -14.11 12.65
CA LEU A 142 -13.43 -13.04 12.37
C LEU A 142 -14.86 -13.54 12.59
N THR A 143 -15.71 -12.62 13.01
CA THR A 143 -17.16 -12.74 13.02
C THR A 143 -17.71 -11.73 12.04
N TYR A 144 -18.26 -12.22 10.93
CA TYR A 144 -18.89 -11.43 9.87
C TYR A 144 -20.39 -11.33 10.11
N TYR A 145 -20.94 -10.12 10.02
CA TYR A 145 -22.34 -9.83 10.32
C TYR A 145 -23.13 -9.63 9.01
N LEU A 146 -24.09 -10.51 8.74
CA LEU A 146 -24.88 -10.48 7.50
C LEU A 146 -25.76 -9.23 7.35
N LYS A 147 -25.98 -8.51 8.45
CA LYS A 147 -26.82 -7.31 8.45
C LYS A 147 -26.20 -6.10 7.75
N ARG A 148 -24.90 -5.93 7.95
CA ARG A 148 -24.16 -4.69 7.61
C ARG A 148 -22.89 -4.97 6.83
N GLY A 149 -22.63 -6.23 6.48
CA GLY A 149 -21.45 -6.63 5.71
C GLY A 149 -20.13 -6.38 6.44
N ASN A 150 -20.17 -5.95 7.70
CA ASN A 150 -18.99 -5.65 8.47
C ASN A 150 -18.55 -6.88 9.29
N TRP A 151 -17.31 -6.84 9.78
CA TRP A 151 -16.79 -7.88 10.65
C TRP A 151 -16.04 -7.30 11.86
N THR A 152 -15.84 -8.18 12.83
CA THR A 152 -15.02 -7.92 14.03
C THR A 152 -14.21 -9.18 14.35
N GLY A 153 -13.23 -9.06 15.23
CA GLY A 153 -12.38 -10.18 15.61
C GLY A 153 -10.94 -9.69 15.62
N ASP A 154 -10.04 -10.47 15.03
CA ASP A 154 -8.63 -10.10 14.87
C ASP A 154 -8.41 -8.82 14.05
N ASP A 155 -9.35 -8.50 13.17
CA ASP A 155 -9.47 -7.24 12.43
C ASP A 155 -10.87 -6.64 12.69
N TYR A 156 -10.97 -5.31 12.72
CA TYR A 156 -12.24 -4.61 12.85
C TYR A 156 -12.15 -3.16 12.32
N LEU A 157 -13.29 -2.60 11.92
CA LEU A 157 -13.35 -1.23 11.38
C LEU A 157 -12.73 -0.20 12.36
N GLY A 158 -11.74 0.55 11.87
CA GLY A 158 -11.03 1.57 12.64
C GLY A 158 -9.98 1.03 13.61
N ASP A 159 -9.47 -0.19 13.39
CA ASP A 159 -8.21 -0.60 14.00
C ASP A 159 -7.03 0.16 13.39
N GLY A 160 -5.89 0.14 14.10
CA GLY A 160 -4.77 1.03 13.79
C GLY A 160 -3.87 0.57 12.63
N ASN A 161 -4.22 -0.50 11.95
CA ASN A 161 -3.50 -1.10 10.82
C ASN A 161 -4.37 -1.17 9.55
N GLY A 162 -5.68 -0.93 9.64
CA GLY A 162 -6.58 -0.77 8.49
C GLY A 162 -7.58 -1.91 8.38
N TYR A 163 -8.77 -1.61 7.86
CA TYR A 163 -9.87 -2.55 7.82
C TYR A 163 -9.72 -3.56 6.68
N GLY A 164 -9.66 -4.84 7.02
CA GLY A 164 -9.31 -5.92 6.10
C GLY A 164 -7.80 -6.11 5.95
N HIS A 165 -7.01 -5.77 6.98
CA HIS A 165 -5.57 -5.94 7.00
C HIS A 165 -5.11 -6.61 8.31
N CYS A 166 -4.31 -7.66 8.18
CA CYS A 166 -3.68 -8.31 9.33
C CYS A 166 -2.21 -8.56 9.08
N SER A 167 -1.39 -8.42 10.13
CA SER A 167 0.05 -8.61 10.09
C SER A 167 0.54 -9.43 11.28
N GLY A 168 1.43 -10.39 11.02
CA GLY A 168 2.16 -11.12 12.05
C GLY A 168 3.15 -10.26 12.85
N PHE A 169 3.38 -8.99 12.47
CA PHE A 169 4.18 -8.08 13.31
C PHE A 169 3.42 -7.51 14.50
N GLU A 170 2.09 -7.61 14.50
CA GLU A 170 1.24 -7.01 15.53
C GLU A 170 1.40 -7.65 16.92
N ASP A 171 1.89 -8.90 16.99
CA ASP A 171 2.18 -9.59 18.24
C ASP A 171 3.57 -9.24 18.82
N GLY A 172 4.38 -8.48 18.07
CA GLY A 172 5.74 -8.07 18.44
C GLY A 172 6.80 -9.17 18.35
N ASN A 173 6.49 -10.34 17.78
CA ASN A 173 7.38 -11.49 17.70
C ASN A 173 7.76 -11.86 16.25
N GLU A 174 8.79 -11.19 15.74
CA GLU A 174 9.25 -11.36 14.35
C GLU A 174 10.01 -12.68 14.03
N LYS A 175 9.83 -13.73 14.83
CA LYS A 175 10.52 -15.03 14.69
C LYS A 175 9.56 -16.14 14.30
N GLU A 176 8.38 -15.79 13.82
CA GLU A 176 7.23 -16.69 13.73
C GLU A 176 6.83 -17.01 12.28
N ASN A 177 7.67 -16.69 11.29
CA ASN A 177 7.35 -16.71 9.85
C ASN A 177 6.22 -15.73 9.55
N ASP A 178 6.44 -14.47 9.92
CA ASP A 178 5.50 -13.39 9.81
C ASP A 178 5.22 -13.06 8.36
N CYS A 179 3.94 -12.95 8.10
CA CYS A 179 3.33 -12.51 6.87
C CYS A 179 2.26 -11.48 7.21
N GLU A 180 1.79 -10.82 6.19
CA GLU A 180 0.67 -9.89 6.27
C GLU A 180 -0.22 -10.11 5.06
N ILE A 181 -1.50 -9.84 5.23
CA ILE A 181 -2.50 -10.01 4.19
C ILE A 181 -3.50 -8.87 4.19
N TRP A 182 -3.97 -8.53 3.00
CA TRP A 182 -5.15 -7.69 2.80
C TRP A 182 -6.27 -8.56 2.24
N PHE A 183 -7.47 -8.37 2.75
CA PHE A 183 -8.62 -9.16 2.39
C PHE A 183 -9.91 -8.34 2.49
N GLU A 184 -10.94 -8.85 1.85
CA GLU A 184 -12.28 -8.33 1.90
C GLU A 184 -13.26 -9.49 2.07
N ILE A 185 -14.34 -9.25 2.80
CA ILE A 185 -15.41 -10.21 3.00
C ILE A 185 -16.70 -9.53 2.60
N TYR A 186 -17.44 -10.16 1.70
CA TYR A 186 -18.68 -9.59 1.18
C TYR A 186 -19.67 -10.69 0.82
N GLU A 187 -20.92 -10.30 0.63
CA GLU A 187 -22.01 -11.20 0.23
C GLU A 187 -22.41 -11.00 -1.23
N GLU A 188 -22.72 -12.11 -1.91
CA GLU A 188 -23.29 -12.15 -3.25
C GLU A 188 -24.60 -12.95 -3.24
N GLY A 189 -25.61 -12.52 -4.02
CA GLY A 189 -26.88 -13.22 -4.14
C GLY A 189 -27.42 -13.29 -5.57
N GLU A 190 -28.48 -14.07 -5.77
CA GLU A 190 -29.11 -14.16 -7.09
C GLU A 190 -29.85 -12.85 -7.43
N GLY A 191 -29.33 -12.10 -8.41
CA GLY A 191 -29.94 -10.86 -8.88
C GLY A 191 -29.62 -9.62 -8.07
N TRP A 192 -28.71 -9.70 -7.09
CA TRP A 192 -28.20 -8.55 -6.35
C TRP A 192 -26.73 -8.78 -5.92
N GLY A 193 -25.97 -7.70 -5.78
CA GLY A 193 -24.55 -7.71 -5.43
C GLY A 193 -23.66 -6.98 -6.46
N GLY A 194 -22.34 -7.11 -6.28
CA GLY A 194 -21.32 -6.45 -7.08
C GLY A 194 -21.04 -4.99 -6.72
N ASP A 195 -21.79 -4.43 -5.77
CA ASP A 195 -21.57 -3.11 -5.16
C ASP A 195 -21.20 -3.19 -3.68
N HIS A 196 -20.94 -4.40 -3.18
CA HIS A 196 -20.43 -4.66 -1.82
C HIS A 196 -21.33 -4.21 -0.66
N LEU A 197 -22.49 -3.62 -0.96
CA LEU A 197 -23.57 -3.30 -0.02
C LEU A 197 -24.43 -4.53 0.25
N THR A 198 -24.78 -4.77 1.51
CA THR A 198 -25.70 -5.86 1.85
C THR A 198 -27.12 -5.59 1.35
N TYR A 199 -27.89 -6.67 1.21
CA TYR A 199 -29.32 -6.55 0.90
C TYR A 199 -30.05 -5.70 1.94
N TRP A 200 -29.74 -5.95 3.22
CA TRP A 200 -30.41 -5.30 4.35
C TRP A 200 -30.14 -3.80 4.36
N GLU A 201 -28.92 -3.39 4.07
CA GLU A 201 -28.52 -1.99 4.00
C GLU A 201 -29.26 -1.22 2.93
N LYS A 202 -29.32 -1.77 1.72
CA LYS A 202 -30.06 -1.14 0.63
C LYS A 202 -31.51 -0.90 1.02
N GLU A 203 -32.23 -1.90 1.52
CA GLU A 203 -33.66 -1.74 1.84
C GLU A 203 -33.91 -0.87 3.10
N ASN A 204 -33.14 -1.12 4.16
CA ASN A 204 -33.50 -0.66 5.51
C ASN A 204 -32.68 0.54 5.99
N VAL A 205 -31.47 0.75 5.48
CA VAL A 205 -30.60 1.88 5.84
C VAL A 205 -30.71 2.98 4.80
N TYR A 206 -30.44 2.65 3.55
CA TYR A 206 -30.34 3.62 2.47
C TYR A 206 -31.65 3.81 1.69
N HIS A 207 -32.66 2.96 1.94
CA HIS A 207 -33.96 2.98 1.25
C HIS A 207 -33.86 2.96 -0.29
N LEU A 208 -32.91 2.17 -0.77
CA LEU A 208 -32.58 1.87 -2.16
C LEU A 208 -33.25 0.57 -2.62
N ASP A 209 -33.25 0.33 -3.94
CA ASP A 209 -33.71 -0.93 -4.53
C ASP A 209 -32.63 -2.01 -4.35
N PRO A 210 -32.86 -3.08 -3.56
CA PRO A 210 -31.81 -4.06 -3.27
C PRO A 210 -31.28 -4.82 -4.50
N PHE A 211 -32.09 -4.93 -5.56
CA PHE A 211 -31.74 -5.64 -6.79
C PHE A 211 -31.00 -4.77 -7.81
N LYS A 212 -30.78 -3.50 -7.48
CA LYS A 212 -29.97 -2.60 -8.29
C LYS A 212 -28.54 -2.56 -7.74
N ASN A 213 -27.59 -2.50 -8.66
CA ASN A 213 -26.19 -2.23 -8.37
C ASN A 213 -25.96 -0.70 -8.37
N TYR A 214 -25.31 -0.22 -7.30
CA TYR A 214 -24.99 1.19 -7.05
C TYR A 214 -23.49 1.50 -7.06
N SER A 215 -22.65 0.60 -7.57
CA SER A 215 -21.19 0.83 -7.67
C SER A 215 -20.89 2.16 -8.36
N GLY A 216 -20.03 2.96 -7.75
CA GLY A 216 -19.59 4.25 -8.26
C GLY A 216 -20.64 5.37 -8.15
N VAL A 217 -21.74 5.16 -7.43
CA VAL A 217 -22.74 6.21 -7.19
C VAL A 217 -22.32 7.05 -5.99
N ASP A 218 -22.08 8.33 -6.24
CA ASP A 218 -21.84 9.37 -5.24
C ASP A 218 -23.17 10.11 -5.01
N PHE A 219 -23.77 9.95 -3.82
CA PHE A 219 -25.10 10.48 -3.49
C PHE A 219 -25.07 11.93 -2.96
N ASN A 220 -24.04 12.29 -2.18
CA ASN A 220 -23.89 13.60 -1.56
C ASN A 220 -23.09 14.59 -2.45
N GLY A 221 -22.39 14.09 -3.48
CA GLY A 221 -21.62 14.87 -4.45
C GLY A 221 -20.24 15.27 -3.97
N ASP A 222 -19.66 14.58 -2.99
CA ASP A 222 -18.35 14.89 -2.41
C ASP A 222 -17.16 14.24 -3.12
N GLY A 223 -17.45 13.38 -4.12
CA GLY A 223 -16.48 12.68 -4.96
C GLY A 223 -16.20 11.23 -4.53
N ILE A 224 -16.76 10.75 -3.42
CA ILE A 224 -16.56 9.40 -2.91
C ILE A 224 -17.83 8.56 -3.17
N PRO A 225 -17.71 7.33 -3.69
CA PRO A 225 -18.86 6.49 -3.97
C PRO A 225 -19.35 5.70 -2.74
N ILE A 226 -20.64 5.37 -2.75
CA ILE A 226 -21.35 4.71 -1.66
C ILE A 226 -20.68 3.43 -1.15
N GLU A 227 -20.11 2.60 -2.02
CA GLU A 227 -19.46 1.34 -1.58
C GLU A 227 -18.23 1.59 -0.71
N TRP A 228 -17.50 2.68 -0.94
CA TRP A 228 -16.33 3.05 -0.14
C TRP A 228 -16.78 3.68 1.18
N GLU A 229 -17.76 4.59 1.12
CA GLU A 229 -18.33 5.23 2.31
C GLU A 229 -18.91 4.20 3.28
N ASP A 230 -19.70 3.25 2.78
CA ASP A 230 -20.31 2.18 3.56
C ASP A 230 -19.25 1.27 4.19
N LYS A 231 -18.25 0.82 3.41
CA LYS A 231 -17.14 -0.01 3.89
C LYS A 231 -16.44 0.61 5.11
N TYR A 232 -16.22 1.91 5.08
CA TYR A 232 -15.51 2.65 6.13
C TYR A 232 -16.43 3.30 7.17
N GLY A 233 -17.73 3.04 7.10
CA GLY A 233 -18.71 3.50 8.09
C GLY A 233 -19.06 4.99 8.02
N PHE A 234 -18.79 5.63 6.88
CA PHE A 234 -19.26 6.97 6.56
C PHE A 234 -20.71 6.94 6.04
N ASP A 235 -21.44 8.05 6.19
CA ASP A 235 -22.83 8.17 5.72
C ASP A 235 -22.89 8.72 4.28
N PRO A 236 -23.28 7.90 3.28
CA PRO A 236 -23.32 8.30 1.86
C PRO A 236 -24.29 9.44 1.53
N PHE A 237 -25.19 9.76 2.45
CA PHE A 237 -26.21 10.79 2.29
C PHE A 237 -25.95 12.01 3.19
N SER A 238 -24.81 12.05 3.88
CA SER A 238 -24.44 13.16 4.74
C SER A 238 -24.34 14.47 3.96
N ASP A 239 -24.83 15.57 4.56
CA ASP A 239 -24.58 16.92 4.05
C ASP A 239 -23.16 17.42 4.42
N GLU A 240 -22.45 16.72 5.31
CA GLU A 240 -21.08 17.02 5.70
C GLU A 240 -20.10 16.47 4.66
N ASN A 241 -19.16 17.30 4.22
CA ASN A 241 -18.14 16.88 3.27
C ASN A 241 -17.01 16.14 4.01
N ILE A 242 -17.08 14.81 4.00
CA ILE A 242 -16.07 13.94 4.62
C ILE A 242 -14.82 13.79 3.76
N SER A 243 -14.88 14.14 2.48
CA SER A 243 -13.81 13.85 1.52
C SER A 243 -12.51 14.61 1.79
N ALA A 244 -12.58 15.67 2.59
CA ALA A 244 -11.42 16.47 3.02
C ALA A 244 -10.90 16.10 4.43
N GLU A 245 -11.49 15.12 5.10
CA GLU A 245 -11.02 14.64 6.40
C GLU A 245 -9.82 13.70 6.24
N ASP A 246 -8.95 13.67 7.24
CA ASP A 246 -7.74 12.83 7.33
C ASP A 246 -7.76 12.19 8.74
N PRO A 247 -8.48 11.06 8.91
CA PRO A 247 -8.75 10.51 10.24
C PRO A 247 -7.50 9.98 10.96
N ASP A 248 -6.53 9.45 10.23
CA ASP A 248 -5.32 8.82 10.75
C ASP A 248 -4.09 9.76 10.78
N ASN A 249 -4.23 10.95 10.20
CA ASN A 249 -3.28 12.07 10.19
C ASN A 249 -1.97 11.75 9.45
N ASP A 250 -2.04 10.95 8.39
CA ASP A 250 -0.90 10.65 7.54
C ASP A 250 -0.67 11.68 6.41
N GLY A 251 -1.63 12.60 6.23
CA GLY A 251 -1.60 13.62 5.21
C GLY A 251 -2.50 13.38 4.02
N LEU A 252 -3.14 12.21 3.91
CA LEU A 252 -4.07 11.87 2.86
C LEU A 252 -5.50 12.12 3.34
N SER A 253 -6.24 12.86 2.53
CA SER A 253 -7.67 13.02 2.76
C SER A 253 -8.44 11.76 2.34
N ASN A 254 -9.65 11.56 2.86
CA ASN A 254 -10.53 10.46 2.44
C ASN A 254 -10.73 10.39 0.92
N PHE A 255 -10.73 11.53 0.22
CA PHE A 255 -10.77 11.54 -1.25
C PHE A 255 -9.50 10.94 -1.87
N GLU A 256 -8.33 11.28 -1.33
CA GLU A 256 -7.05 10.76 -1.80
C GLU A 256 -6.92 9.27 -1.47
N GLU A 257 -7.32 8.85 -0.27
CA GLU A 257 -7.47 7.46 0.15
C GLU A 257 -8.37 6.65 -0.78
N TYR A 258 -9.50 7.23 -1.20
CA TYR A 258 -10.37 6.61 -2.21
C TYR A 258 -9.67 6.46 -3.57
N GLU A 259 -8.97 7.50 -4.06
CA GLU A 259 -8.26 7.46 -5.34
C GLU A 259 -7.09 6.43 -5.33
N THR A 260 -6.50 6.19 -4.16
CA THR A 260 -5.43 5.22 -3.92
C THR A 260 -5.91 3.85 -3.44
N SER A 261 -7.20 3.68 -3.11
CA SER A 261 -7.78 2.46 -2.53
C SER A 261 -7.52 1.16 -3.31
N LYS A 262 -7.37 1.25 -4.64
CA LYS A 262 -6.97 0.10 -5.49
C LYS A 262 -5.57 -0.44 -5.16
N TRP A 263 -4.77 0.30 -4.41
CA TRP A 263 -3.48 -0.11 -3.85
C TRP A 263 -3.55 -0.39 -2.35
N LEU A 264 -4.76 -0.51 -1.80
CA LEU A 264 -5.05 -0.90 -0.42
C LEU A 264 -4.77 0.22 0.60
N SER A 265 -5.00 1.46 0.19
CA SER A 265 -5.08 2.63 1.09
C SER A 265 -6.28 2.52 2.01
N ASP A 266 -6.16 2.96 3.26
CA ASP A 266 -7.21 2.92 4.27
C ASP A 266 -7.30 4.23 5.08
N PRO A 267 -8.48 4.85 5.23
CA PRO A 267 -8.63 6.12 5.94
C PRO A 267 -8.31 6.07 7.44
N PHE A 268 -8.15 4.88 8.02
CA PHE A 268 -7.79 4.70 9.42
C PHE A 268 -6.38 4.14 9.62
N ALA A 269 -5.62 3.89 8.54
CA ALA A 269 -4.28 3.31 8.61
C ALA A 269 -3.25 4.15 7.85
N ARG A 270 -2.15 4.42 8.52
CA ARG A 270 -1.12 5.33 8.00
C ARG A 270 -0.45 4.76 6.78
N ASP A 271 -0.52 5.50 5.69
CA ASP A 271 0.06 5.18 4.41
C ASP A 271 1.21 6.12 4.04
N ILE A 272 2.15 5.59 3.27
CA ILE A 272 3.17 6.40 2.59
C ILE A 272 3.25 5.90 1.16
N PHE A 273 2.96 6.76 0.20
CA PHE A 273 3.18 6.47 -1.21
C PHE A 273 4.53 7.00 -1.65
N LEU A 274 5.36 6.12 -2.21
CA LEU A 274 6.70 6.42 -2.71
C LEU A 274 6.79 6.05 -4.19
N GLU A 275 6.79 7.05 -5.05
CA GLU A 275 7.09 6.89 -6.46
C GLU A 275 8.60 6.87 -6.71
N VAL A 276 9.06 5.88 -7.49
CA VAL A 276 10.48 5.65 -7.72
C VAL A 276 10.78 5.53 -9.21
N ASP A 277 11.47 6.54 -9.73
CA ASP A 277 12.04 6.52 -11.08
C ASP A 277 13.49 6.07 -11.08
N GLY A 278 13.97 5.70 -12.26
CA GLY A 278 15.35 5.32 -12.48
C GLY A 278 16.06 6.10 -13.57
N MET A 279 17.32 5.71 -13.78
CA MET A 279 18.17 6.25 -14.83
C MET A 279 18.63 5.13 -15.74
N GLU A 280 18.64 5.40 -17.05
CA GLU A 280 19.20 4.46 -18.03
C GLU A 280 20.64 4.05 -17.67
N GLY A 281 21.05 2.86 -18.13
CA GLY A 281 22.43 2.41 -17.97
C GLY A 281 23.40 3.23 -18.84
N LYS A 282 24.66 3.37 -18.39
CA LYS A 282 25.72 4.09 -19.14
C LYS A 282 25.88 3.63 -20.58
N TYR A 283 25.64 2.34 -20.82
CA TYR A 283 25.72 1.72 -22.13
C TYR A 283 24.41 0.97 -22.42
N PRO A 284 24.04 0.76 -23.70
CA PRO A 284 22.80 0.05 -24.06
C PRO A 284 22.66 -1.38 -23.48
N TRP A 285 23.75 -2.03 -23.11
CA TRP A 285 23.77 -3.35 -22.48
C TRP A 285 23.83 -3.31 -20.94
N SER A 286 23.96 -2.11 -20.36
CA SER A 286 23.99 -1.93 -18.91
C SER A 286 22.57 -1.93 -18.37
N LYS A 287 22.35 -2.62 -17.26
CA LYS A 287 21.07 -2.51 -16.54
C LYS A 287 20.85 -1.06 -16.09
N PRO A 288 19.62 -0.56 -16.12
CA PRO A 288 19.30 0.74 -15.55
C PRO A 288 19.62 0.79 -14.05
N TYR A 289 19.74 2.00 -13.53
CA TYR A 289 19.80 2.27 -12.11
C TYR A 289 18.37 2.37 -11.59
N MET A 290 17.94 1.32 -10.89
CA MET A 290 16.60 1.19 -10.29
C MET A 290 16.73 0.81 -8.83
N LEU A 291 15.67 1.06 -8.05
CA LEU A 291 15.53 0.55 -6.69
C LEU A 291 15.33 -0.98 -6.74
N PRO A 292 16.22 -1.79 -6.12
CA PRO A 292 16.05 -3.24 -6.13
C PRO A 292 14.80 -3.70 -5.38
N LYS A 293 14.07 -4.70 -5.90
CA LYS A 293 12.87 -5.27 -5.26
C LYS A 293 13.11 -5.73 -3.81
N GLU A 294 14.23 -6.41 -3.55
CA GLU A 294 14.59 -6.79 -2.18
C GLU A 294 14.79 -5.59 -1.24
N SER A 295 15.22 -4.45 -1.78
CA SER A 295 15.33 -3.21 -0.99
C SER A 295 13.95 -2.63 -0.69
N GLN A 296 12.99 -2.72 -1.62
CA GLN A 296 11.59 -2.32 -1.39
C GLN A 296 10.98 -3.15 -0.25
N TYR A 297 11.15 -4.49 -0.27
CA TYR A 297 10.64 -5.35 0.81
C TYR A 297 11.22 -4.99 2.19
N LEU A 298 12.52 -4.69 2.27
CA LEU A 298 13.14 -4.27 3.53
C LEU A 298 12.57 -2.94 4.04
N LEU A 299 12.28 -2.00 3.14
CA LEU A 299 11.65 -0.72 3.48
C LEU A 299 10.23 -0.95 3.99
N CYS A 300 9.39 -1.64 3.22
CA CYS A 300 8.00 -1.90 3.60
C CYS A 300 7.91 -2.62 4.95
N ASN A 301 8.79 -3.60 5.22
CA ASN A 301 8.80 -4.28 6.51
C ASN A 301 9.21 -3.37 7.67
N ALA A 302 10.10 -2.39 7.44
CA ALA A 302 10.49 -1.44 8.48
C ALA A 302 9.30 -0.59 8.91
N PHE A 303 8.53 -0.05 7.96
CA PHE A 303 7.31 0.72 8.26
C PHE A 303 6.18 -0.14 8.83
N ALA A 304 6.00 -1.37 8.33
CA ALA A 304 4.96 -2.28 8.81
C ALA A 304 5.07 -2.60 10.31
N ARG A 305 6.29 -2.60 10.89
CA ARG A 305 6.49 -2.75 12.36
C ARG A 305 5.83 -1.65 13.19
N HIS A 306 5.57 -0.50 12.58
CA HIS A 306 4.99 0.67 13.22
C HIS A 306 3.56 0.94 12.72
N ASN A 307 2.89 -0.06 12.14
CA ASN A 307 1.56 0.09 11.52
C ASN A 307 1.54 1.27 10.54
N ILE A 308 2.54 1.32 9.65
CA ILE A 308 2.59 2.22 8.51
C ILE A 308 2.78 1.37 7.26
N THR A 309 1.89 1.52 6.28
CA THR A 309 2.01 0.80 5.02
C THR A 309 2.76 1.67 4.01
N LEU A 310 3.95 1.21 3.61
CA LEU A 310 4.71 1.86 2.55
C LEU A 310 4.37 1.25 1.19
N HIS A 311 3.72 2.05 0.35
CA HIS A 311 3.39 1.74 -1.04
C HIS A 311 4.51 2.22 -1.97
N VAL A 312 5.20 1.29 -2.62
CA VAL A 312 6.27 1.66 -3.58
C VAL A 312 5.78 1.53 -5.01
N ASP A 313 5.65 2.66 -5.69
CA ASP A 313 5.36 2.71 -7.12
C ASP A 313 6.66 2.71 -7.93
N ASP A 314 7.03 1.55 -8.46
CA ASP A 314 8.12 1.41 -9.43
C ASP A 314 7.61 1.12 -10.85
N GLY A 315 6.41 1.61 -11.18
CA GLY A 315 5.70 1.37 -12.42
C GLY A 315 4.39 0.60 -12.26
N CYS A 316 3.99 0.27 -11.03
CA CYS A 316 2.81 -0.54 -10.72
C CYS A 316 1.58 0.29 -10.29
N MET A 317 1.75 1.58 -10.00
CA MET A 317 0.68 2.47 -9.53
C MET A 317 0.40 3.62 -10.51
N GLY A 318 0.65 3.38 -11.80
CA GLY A 318 0.32 4.29 -12.90
C GLY A 318 1.28 5.47 -13.08
N GLY A 319 2.21 5.70 -12.15
CA GLY A 319 3.42 6.52 -12.32
C GLY A 319 4.66 5.65 -12.20
N GLY A 320 5.78 6.22 -11.77
CA GLY A 320 6.98 5.50 -11.35
C GLY A 320 7.63 4.60 -12.40
N GLY A 321 8.82 4.09 -12.08
CA GLY A 321 9.54 3.17 -12.96
C GLY A 321 10.05 3.80 -14.27
N GLU A 322 9.85 5.10 -14.48
CA GLU A 322 10.30 5.79 -15.68
C GLU A 322 11.83 5.90 -15.68
N LEU A 323 12.42 5.89 -16.88
CA LEU A 323 13.86 6.00 -17.04
C LEU A 323 14.24 7.37 -17.58
N ILE A 324 14.96 8.14 -16.77
CA ILE A 324 15.62 9.35 -17.25
C ILE A 324 16.88 8.99 -18.06
N PRO A 325 17.24 9.81 -19.08
CA PRO A 325 18.46 9.58 -19.86
C PRO A 325 19.69 9.50 -18.98
N TYR A 326 20.63 8.62 -19.35
CA TYR A 326 21.86 8.46 -18.59
C TYR A 326 22.64 9.77 -18.44
N ARG A 327 23.09 10.03 -17.21
CA ARG A 327 24.09 11.05 -16.89
C ARG A 327 25.11 10.46 -15.93
N ASP A 328 26.38 10.78 -16.12
CA ASP A 328 27.42 10.34 -15.16
C ASP A 328 27.17 10.92 -13.77
N LEU A 329 26.65 12.16 -13.70
CA LEU A 329 26.32 12.91 -12.50
C LEU A 329 24.95 13.61 -12.66
N LEU A 330 24.07 13.44 -11.67
CA LEU A 330 22.79 14.15 -11.57
C LEU A 330 22.95 15.39 -10.69
N THR A 331 22.84 16.57 -11.28
CA THR A 331 22.94 17.87 -10.58
C THR A 331 21.62 18.26 -9.92
N GLY A 332 21.64 19.22 -9.00
CA GLY A 332 20.41 19.75 -8.38
C GLY A 332 19.38 20.25 -9.40
N ASN A 333 19.81 20.98 -10.44
CA ASN A 333 18.91 21.36 -11.54
C ASN A 333 18.36 20.12 -12.27
N GLY A 334 19.19 19.09 -12.44
CA GLY A 334 18.77 17.83 -13.04
C GLY A 334 17.73 17.06 -12.21
N MET A 335 17.78 17.17 -10.87
CA MET A 335 16.77 16.60 -9.97
C MET A 335 15.43 17.33 -10.12
N GLY A 336 15.44 18.66 -10.11
CA GLY A 336 14.23 19.46 -10.35
C GLY A 336 13.62 19.25 -11.74
N ASP A 337 14.48 19.13 -12.78
CA ASP A 337 14.04 18.78 -14.13
C ASP A 337 13.41 17.38 -14.17
N ALA A 338 13.97 16.41 -13.43
CA ALA A 338 13.43 15.06 -13.35
C ALA A 338 12.05 15.06 -12.69
N ARG A 339 11.93 15.67 -11.51
CA ARG A 339 10.65 15.83 -10.80
C ARG A 339 9.60 16.52 -11.68
N THR A 340 9.96 17.61 -12.36
CA THR A 340 8.99 18.33 -13.21
C THR A 340 8.53 17.51 -14.41
N ARG A 341 9.45 16.76 -15.05
CA ARG A 341 9.17 16.07 -16.31
C ARG A 341 8.57 14.67 -16.13
N TYR A 342 9.05 13.91 -15.16
CA TYR A 342 8.72 12.49 -15.00
C TYR A 342 7.67 12.32 -13.90
N PHE A 343 7.91 12.83 -12.69
CA PHE A 343 6.89 12.78 -11.63
C PHE A 343 5.64 13.63 -11.94
N LEU A 344 5.82 14.93 -12.17
CA LEU A 344 4.69 15.85 -12.38
C LEU A 344 4.19 15.88 -13.82
N HIS A 345 4.94 15.34 -14.77
CA HIS A 345 4.63 15.38 -16.21
C HIS A 345 4.26 16.78 -16.74
N TRP A 346 4.98 17.82 -16.28
CA TRP A 346 4.72 19.24 -16.58
C TRP A 346 3.36 19.76 -16.11
N ASN A 347 2.66 19.02 -15.25
CA ASN A 347 1.42 19.42 -14.61
C ASN A 347 1.65 19.67 -13.11
N HIS A 348 1.74 20.93 -12.71
CA HIS A 348 1.87 21.31 -11.30
C HIS A 348 0.57 21.13 -10.49
N HIS A 349 -0.51 20.69 -11.11
CA HIS A 349 -1.75 20.23 -10.46
C HIS A 349 -1.94 18.73 -10.69
N ASN A 350 -0.85 17.98 -10.86
CA ASN A 350 -0.91 16.53 -10.90
C ASN A 350 -1.39 16.05 -9.53
N TRP A 351 -2.41 15.19 -9.50
CA TRP A 351 -3.02 14.68 -8.27
C TRP A 351 -2.03 13.93 -7.37
N ARG A 352 -0.89 13.48 -7.93
CA ARG A 352 0.17 12.80 -7.17
C ARG A 352 0.97 13.77 -6.28
N LEU A 353 0.94 15.07 -6.58
CA LEU A 353 1.53 16.09 -5.71
C LEU A 353 0.73 16.19 -4.42
N GLY A 354 1.38 16.02 -3.27
CA GLY A 354 0.69 15.94 -1.97
C GLY A 354 0.33 14.52 -1.55
N VAL A 355 0.39 13.55 -2.46
CA VAL A 355 0.08 12.14 -2.19
C VAL A 355 1.32 11.26 -2.24
N PHE A 356 2.17 11.42 -3.27
CA PHE A 356 3.37 10.60 -3.47
C PHE A 356 4.65 11.37 -3.11
N HIS A 357 5.50 10.76 -2.29
CA HIS A 357 6.91 11.10 -2.24
C HIS A 357 7.60 10.68 -3.53
N TYR A 358 8.58 11.45 -4.01
CA TYR A 358 9.29 11.17 -5.26
C TYR A 358 10.77 10.84 -5.04
N ALA A 359 11.19 9.67 -5.52
CA ALA A 359 12.59 9.25 -5.53
C ALA A 359 13.11 9.08 -6.95
N ILE A 360 14.27 9.68 -7.24
CA ILE A 360 15.01 9.42 -8.49
C ILE A 360 16.29 8.64 -8.23
N ILE A 361 16.37 7.43 -8.81
CA ILE A 361 17.54 6.58 -8.74
C ILE A 361 18.48 6.90 -9.90
N SER A 362 19.64 7.46 -9.57
CA SER A 362 20.62 7.95 -10.53
C SER A 362 21.93 7.15 -10.48
N SER A 363 22.82 7.36 -11.45
CA SER A 363 24.20 6.86 -11.39
C SER A 363 24.93 7.42 -10.17
N GLN A 364 25.25 8.73 -10.19
CA GLN A 364 25.85 9.45 -9.08
C GLN A 364 25.19 10.82 -8.96
N ILE A 365 25.27 11.40 -7.77
CA ILE A 365 24.76 12.73 -7.46
C ILE A 365 25.90 13.74 -7.45
N ASP A 366 25.71 14.86 -8.12
CA ASP A 366 26.58 16.03 -8.03
C ASP A 366 26.15 16.90 -6.85
N PHE A 367 26.75 16.62 -5.70
CA PHE A 367 26.80 17.52 -4.58
C PHE A 367 28.25 18.02 -4.46
N SER A 368 28.54 18.98 -3.57
CA SER A 368 29.92 19.47 -3.31
C SER A 368 30.98 18.38 -3.07
N ARG A 369 30.52 17.13 -2.87
CA ARG A 369 31.24 15.85 -2.91
C ARG A 369 30.29 14.74 -3.39
N PRO A 370 30.78 13.57 -3.83
CA PRO A 370 29.92 12.42 -4.09
C PRO A 370 29.17 11.97 -2.83
N VAL A 371 27.85 11.81 -2.93
CA VAL A 371 26.96 11.39 -1.84
C VAL A 371 26.11 10.18 -2.25
N GLY A 372 25.65 9.41 -1.25
CA GLY A 372 24.80 8.24 -1.46
C GLY A 372 23.34 8.59 -1.74
N GLY A 373 22.86 9.69 -1.16
CA GLY A 373 21.54 10.26 -1.38
C GLY A 373 21.53 11.76 -1.08
N CYS A 374 20.43 12.42 -1.44
CA CYS A 374 20.16 13.82 -1.13
C CYS A 374 18.66 14.12 -1.29
N ALA A 375 17.98 14.47 -0.20
CA ALA A 375 16.71 15.18 -0.24
C ALA A 375 16.89 16.56 -0.89
N PHE A 376 16.01 16.93 -1.81
CA PHE A 376 16.08 18.18 -2.57
C PHE A 376 14.78 18.99 -2.59
N ASP A 377 13.67 18.38 -2.16
CA ASP A 377 12.38 19.03 -1.94
C ASP A 377 11.72 18.44 -0.67
N ILE A 378 10.54 18.92 -0.29
CA ILE A 378 9.78 18.41 0.87
C ILE A 378 9.35 16.96 0.67
N ASP A 379 8.94 16.62 -0.55
CA ASP A 379 8.44 15.31 -0.97
C ASP A 379 9.50 14.49 -1.73
N SER A 380 10.64 15.09 -2.08
CA SER A 380 11.52 14.54 -3.12
C SER A 380 12.97 14.36 -2.72
N PHE A 381 13.55 13.24 -3.15
CA PHE A 381 14.95 12.92 -2.94
C PHE A 381 15.59 12.14 -4.10
N ALA A 382 16.92 12.14 -4.15
CA ALA A 382 17.70 11.43 -5.15
C ALA A 382 18.64 10.42 -4.49
N ILE A 383 18.89 9.30 -5.17
CA ILE A 383 19.84 8.26 -4.73
C ILE A 383 20.92 8.04 -5.78
N GLY A 384 22.18 7.97 -5.34
CA GLY A 384 23.34 7.66 -6.17
C GLY A 384 23.61 6.16 -6.20
N ALA A 385 22.94 5.40 -7.05
CA ALA A 385 23.04 3.95 -7.09
C ALA A 385 24.47 3.44 -7.38
N GLN A 386 25.22 4.10 -8.26
CA GLN A 386 26.62 3.75 -8.52
C GLN A 386 27.51 4.03 -7.32
N TYR A 387 27.20 5.06 -6.51
CA TYR A 387 27.90 5.31 -5.25
C TYR A 387 27.74 4.10 -4.31
N VAL A 388 26.51 3.65 -4.07
CA VAL A 388 26.23 2.48 -3.24
C VAL A 388 26.93 1.23 -3.78
N ARG A 389 26.90 1.02 -5.12
CA ARG A 389 27.61 -0.10 -5.77
C ARG A 389 29.12 -0.06 -5.55
N ASN A 390 29.74 1.12 -5.66
CA ASN A 390 31.20 1.28 -5.49
C ASN A 390 31.67 0.92 -4.09
N TRP A 391 30.83 1.15 -3.08
CA TRP A 391 31.13 0.88 -1.67
C TRP A 391 30.58 -0.46 -1.16
N ALA A 392 29.89 -1.24 -2.00
CA ALA A 392 29.25 -2.50 -1.62
C ALA A 392 30.19 -3.46 -0.86
N TRP A 393 31.46 -3.57 -1.29
CA TRP A 393 32.47 -4.40 -0.63
C TRP A 393 32.68 -4.04 0.84
N ALA A 394 32.64 -2.74 1.19
CA ALA A 394 32.82 -2.27 2.55
C ALA A 394 31.59 -2.54 3.41
N PHE A 395 30.39 -2.56 2.81
CA PHE A 395 29.15 -2.89 3.50
C PHE A 395 29.10 -4.38 3.87
N TYR A 396 29.55 -5.27 2.98
CA TYR A 396 29.69 -6.70 3.28
C TYR A 396 30.62 -6.97 4.47
N LEU A 397 31.75 -6.26 4.58
CA LEU A 397 32.68 -6.38 5.72
C LEU A 397 32.05 -5.94 7.05
N GLN A 398 30.96 -5.17 7.01
CA GLN A 398 30.27 -4.63 8.18
C GLN A 398 28.96 -5.38 8.48
N GLY A 399 28.75 -6.57 7.89
CA GLY A 399 27.56 -7.40 8.14
C GLY A 399 26.29 -6.93 7.41
N SER A 400 26.43 -6.02 6.44
CA SER A 400 25.36 -5.58 5.55
C SER A 400 25.53 -6.22 4.16
N ASN A 401 24.74 -5.78 3.18
CA ASN A 401 24.86 -6.16 1.78
C ASN A 401 24.38 -5.00 0.89
N TYR A 402 24.48 -5.16 -0.43
CA TYR A 402 24.04 -4.12 -1.37
C TYR A 402 22.57 -3.75 -1.19
N GLN A 403 21.67 -4.73 -1.05
CA GLN A 403 20.22 -4.51 -0.96
C GLN A 403 19.85 -3.77 0.32
N ARG A 404 20.40 -4.18 1.47
CA ARG A 404 20.20 -3.55 2.78
C ARG A 404 20.80 -2.15 2.82
N ALA A 405 22.01 -1.97 2.29
CA ALA A 405 22.63 -0.64 2.21
C ALA A 405 21.82 0.30 1.32
N PHE A 406 21.28 -0.19 0.20
CA PHE A 406 20.44 0.61 -0.70
C PHE A 406 19.11 1.00 -0.04
N ALA A 407 18.43 0.05 0.60
CA ALA A 407 17.21 0.32 1.38
C ALA A 407 17.47 1.35 2.49
N SER A 408 18.56 1.19 3.24
CA SER A 408 18.93 2.07 4.35
C SER A 408 19.13 3.52 3.90
N VAL A 409 19.75 3.75 2.74
CA VAL A 409 19.91 5.11 2.19
C VAL A 409 18.59 5.68 1.68
N VAL A 410 17.74 4.86 1.04
CA VAL A 410 16.40 5.31 0.63
C VAL A 410 15.59 5.73 1.84
N MET A 411 15.60 4.90 2.90
CA MET A 411 14.94 5.22 4.16
C MET A 411 15.51 6.48 4.80
N HIS A 412 16.83 6.67 4.77
CA HIS A 412 17.48 7.88 5.28
C HIS A 412 16.96 9.14 4.58
N GLU A 413 16.91 9.15 3.24
CA GLU A 413 16.44 10.31 2.50
C GLU A 413 14.92 10.51 2.64
N LEU A 414 14.14 9.44 2.70
CA LEU A 414 12.71 9.48 3.04
C LEU A 414 12.49 10.04 4.46
N GLY A 415 13.39 9.75 5.41
CA GLY A 415 13.36 10.31 6.75
C GLY A 415 13.45 11.83 6.75
N HIS A 416 14.24 12.42 5.85
CA HIS A 416 14.30 13.87 5.69
C HIS A 416 12.99 14.47 5.16
N THR A 417 12.34 13.80 4.19
CA THR A 417 11.04 14.23 3.66
C THR A 417 9.94 14.10 4.71
N LEU A 418 10.04 13.11 5.61
CA LEU A 418 9.18 12.93 6.79
C LEU A 418 9.57 13.84 7.98
N GLY A 419 10.62 14.65 7.85
CA GLY A 419 10.92 15.72 8.81
C GLY A 419 12.10 15.48 9.77
N LEU A 420 12.79 14.35 9.69
CA LEU A 420 14.00 14.07 10.49
C LEU A 420 15.19 14.93 10.02
N ASN A 421 15.38 16.10 10.63
CA ASN A 421 16.39 17.08 10.18
C ASN A 421 17.18 17.79 11.29
N ARG A 422 16.70 17.76 12.55
CA ARG A 422 17.11 18.75 13.57
C ARG A 422 17.93 18.18 14.73
N PHE A 423 18.14 16.87 14.78
CA PHE A 423 18.83 16.24 15.89
C PHE A 423 20.32 16.03 15.60
N GLY A 424 21.16 16.19 16.64
CA GLY A 424 22.62 16.21 16.48
C GLY A 424 23.24 14.91 15.98
N GLY A 425 22.54 13.79 16.08
CA GLY A 425 22.96 12.49 15.53
C GLY A 425 22.66 12.32 14.04
N ILE A 426 21.70 13.08 13.50
CA ILE A 426 21.30 13.06 12.09
C ILE A 426 22.41 13.70 11.24
N ASP A 427 22.77 13.05 10.13
CA ASP A 427 23.79 13.54 9.19
C ASP A 427 25.16 13.86 9.80
N ASN A 428 25.44 13.30 10.97
CA ASN A 428 26.61 13.68 11.72
C ASN A 428 27.87 13.06 11.10
N MET A 429 28.66 13.89 10.40
CA MET A 429 29.89 13.48 9.71
C MET A 429 30.91 12.81 10.63
N ASP A 430 30.88 13.12 11.92
CA ASP A 430 31.81 12.59 12.92
C ASP A 430 31.45 11.17 13.33
N THR A 431 30.27 10.66 12.99
CA THR A 431 29.84 9.29 13.34
C THR A 431 30.28 8.22 12.33
N ARG A 432 30.94 8.62 11.24
CA ARG A 432 31.35 7.69 10.17
C ARG A 432 32.46 6.73 10.56
N PHE A 433 33.39 7.17 11.41
CA PHE A 433 34.63 6.44 11.67
C PHE A 433 34.98 6.33 13.16
N PRO A 434 35.49 5.18 13.63
CA PRO A 434 35.71 4.91 15.05
C PRO A 434 36.83 5.75 15.70
N TRP A 435 37.63 6.46 14.92
CA TRP A 435 38.64 7.39 15.47
C TRP A 435 38.08 8.77 15.83
N ASN A 436 36.83 9.09 15.44
CA ASN A 436 36.15 10.31 15.83
C ASN A 436 35.36 10.10 17.13
N LYS A 437 35.31 11.11 18.00
CA LYS A 437 34.53 11.06 19.27
C LYS A 437 33.04 10.82 19.00
N GLY A 438 32.48 11.50 17.98
CA GLY A 438 31.08 11.38 17.59
C GLY A 438 30.63 9.95 17.29
N PHE A 439 31.50 9.11 16.74
CA PHE A 439 31.20 7.69 16.48
C PHE A 439 30.76 6.93 17.73
N TRP A 440 31.37 7.23 18.87
CA TRP A 440 31.06 6.57 20.14
C TRP A 440 29.94 7.29 20.90
N GLU A 441 29.96 8.61 20.88
CA GLU A 441 28.96 9.48 21.54
C GLU A 441 27.55 9.22 20.99
N TRP A 442 27.40 9.18 19.67
CA TRP A 442 26.14 8.86 18.98
C TRP A 442 26.03 7.36 18.65
N GLY A 443 26.73 6.50 19.39
CA GLY A 443 26.71 5.07 19.15
C GLY A 443 25.37 4.41 19.49
N ASN A 444 24.62 4.99 20.43
CA ASN A 444 23.33 4.49 20.88
C ASN A 444 22.18 4.92 19.95
N TYR A 445 22.31 6.04 19.23
CA TYR A 445 21.39 6.45 18.16
C TYR A 445 21.41 5.48 16.98
N ARG A 446 20.65 4.38 17.10
CA ARG A 446 20.53 3.31 16.11
C ARG A 446 19.43 3.65 15.11
N SER A 447 19.76 4.57 14.21
CA SER A 447 18.88 5.00 13.13
C SER A 447 19.65 5.02 11.82
N CYS A 448 18.98 4.75 10.70
CA CYS A 448 19.56 4.99 9.37
C CYS A 448 19.93 6.46 9.15
N MET A 449 19.36 7.40 9.91
CA MET A 449 19.73 8.83 9.92
C MET A 449 21.16 9.11 10.42
N ASN A 450 21.75 8.16 11.15
CA ASN A 450 23.12 8.24 11.65
C ASN A 450 24.09 7.59 10.65
N TYR A 451 25.13 8.31 10.21
CA TYR A 451 26.10 7.75 9.25
C TYR A 451 26.92 6.56 9.74
N ARG A 452 26.90 6.26 11.05
CA ARG A 452 27.41 5.00 11.58
C ARG A 452 26.62 3.79 11.05
N TYR A 453 25.33 3.98 10.78
CA TYR A 453 24.33 2.96 10.50
C TYR A 453 23.64 3.07 9.13
N VAL A 454 23.72 4.20 8.42
CA VAL A 454 23.09 4.51 7.10
C VAL A 454 23.32 3.50 5.95
N TYR A 455 24.22 2.54 6.11
CA TYR A 455 24.43 1.44 5.14
C TYR A 455 24.26 0.04 5.76
N LYS A 456 23.71 -0.05 6.97
CA LYS A 456 23.68 -1.26 7.80
C LYS A 456 22.31 -1.56 8.39
N LEU A 457 21.53 -0.54 8.68
CA LEU A 457 20.26 -0.63 9.40
C LEU A 457 19.15 -0.04 8.54
N VAL A 458 18.11 -0.80 8.28
CA VAL A 458 16.89 -0.31 7.61
C VAL A 458 15.87 -0.14 8.70
N ASP A 459 16.02 0.95 9.45
CA ASP A 459 15.16 1.30 10.57
C ASP A 459 15.43 2.75 11.00
N TYR A 460 14.48 3.34 11.73
CA TYR A 460 14.74 4.53 12.54
C TYR A 460 14.95 4.13 14.00
N SER A 461 15.32 5.09 14.85
CA SER A 461 15.55 4.79 16.27
C SER A 461 14.27 4.89 17.09
N ASP A 462 14.12 4.00 18.07
CA ASP A 462 13.06 4.01 19.09
C ASP A 462 13.39 4.90 20.30
N GLY A 463 14.58 5.49 20.37
CA GLY A 463 14.96 6.42 21.45
C GLY A 463 15.20 5.76 22.81
N ASP A 464 15.84 4.59 22.83
CA ASP A 464 16.09 3.79 24.03
C ASP A 464 17.10 4.45 25.02
N ASP A 465 17.77 5.54 24.64
CA ASP A 465 18.75 6.28 25.46
C ASP A 465 18.45 7.79 25.53
N SER A 466 18.20 8.30 26.73
CA SER A 466 17.73 9.68 26.93
C SER A 466 18.73 10.78 26.56
N ASP A 467 20.04 10.50 26.47
CA ASP A 467 21.06 11.55 26.33
C ASP A 467 21.46 11.78 24.86
N HIS A 468 21.50 10.73 24.05
CA HIS A 468 22.02 10.76 22.66
C HIS A 468 21.24 9.87 21.70
N ASP A 469 19.97 9.57 21.97
CA ASP A 469 19.12 8.77 21.11
C ASP A 469 17.72 9.41 21.00
N GLN A 470 17.39 9.88 19.81
CA GLN A 470 16.08 10.45 19.51
C GLN A 470 15.15 9.30 19.10
N ASN A 471 13.94 9.24 19.65
CA ASN A 471 12.88 8.42 19.06
C ASN A 471 12.43 9.09 17.76
N ASP A 472 12.98 8.60 16.65
CA ASP A 472 12.69 9.12 15.31
C ASP A 472 11.29 8.70 14.85
N TRP A 473 10.83 7.49 15.22
CA TRP A 473 9.50 6.98 14.87
C TRP A 473 8.38 7.81 15.48
N GLU A 474 8.57 8.39 16.67
CA GLU A 474 7.64 9.34 17.29
C GLU A 474 7.69 10.75 16.67
N ILE A 475 8.69 11.05 15.82
CA ILE A 475 8.97 12.41 15.35
C ILE A 475 8.74 12.57 13.85
N ILE A 476 8.75 11.49 13.07
CA ILE A 476 8.32 11.54 11.67
C ILE A 476 6.91 12.15 11.59
N ASN A 477 6.72 12.99 10.58
CA ASN A 477 5.45 13.64 10.28
C ASN A 477 5.07 13.25 8.86
N LEU A 478 4.11 12.34 8.72
CA LEU A 478 3.64 11.83 7.44
C LEU A 478 2.88 12.95 6.70
N ALA A 479 2.03 13.69 7.42
CA ALA A 479 1.28 14.85 6.91
C ALA A 479 2.15 16.04 6.44
N ARG A 480 3.47 15.93 6.56
CA ARG A 480 4.42 16.88 5.97
C ARG A 480 4.33 16.94 4.44
N ILE A 481 3.85 15.87 3.80
CA ILE A 481 3.66 15.82 2.34
C ILE A 481 2.75 16.96 1.84
N ASN A 482 1.80 17.41 2.66
CA ASN A 482 0.89 18.54 2.36
C ASN A 482 1.57 19.91 2.23
N TRP A 483 2.87 20.01 2.53
CA TRP A 483 3.66 21.23 2.28
C TRP A 483 4.48 21.16 0.98
N ALA A 484 4.38 20.07 0.21
CA ALA A 484 5.00 19.96 -1.10
C ALA A 484 4.48 21.04 -2.06
N THR A 485 5.34 21.48 -2.99
CA THR A 485 5.02 22.55 -3.96
C THR A 485 5.37 22.20 -5.39
#